data_AF-A0A3P7MAD4-F1
#
_entry.id   AF-A0A3P7MAD4-F1
#
_cell.length_a   1.000
_cell.length_b   1.000
_cell.length_c   1.000
_cell.angle_alpha   90.00
_cell.angle_beta   90.00
_cell.angle_gamma   90.00
#
_symmetry.space_group_name_H-M   'P 1'
#
loop_
_entity.id
_entity.type
_entity.pdbx_description
1 polymer ?
#
loop_
_entity_poly.entity_id
_entity_poly.type
_entity_poly.pdbx_seq_one_letter_code
_entity_poly.pdbx_strand_id
1 'polypeptide(L)'
;MLPVVLLSLFVLTCMAQQEEPDILSAHGGVFAALDWTNEELAEVSALHSTASHHKLMQYIADKLSRSDIDEKSRRRIEKFLKLKRPPKFLETFLSEADRKKVEENRSIEGSI
;
A
#
# COMPACT_ATOMS: atom_id res chain seq x y z
N MET A 1 20.13 39.60 -13.10
CA MET A 1 20.86 38.52 -12.40
C MET A 1 20.06 37.90 -11.25
N LEU A 2 19.08 38.58 -10.65
CA LEU A 2 18.23 38.02 -9.57
C LEU A 2 17.19 36.94 -9.96
N PRO A 3 16.62 36.86 -11.18
CA PRO A 3 15.50 35.95 -11.44
C PRO A 3 15.92 34.49 -11.67
N VAL A 4 17.19 34.25 -12.00
CA VAL A 4 17.70 32.90 -12.31
C VAL A 4 17.93 32.08 -11.03
N VAL A 5 18.30 32.73 -9.93
CA VAL A 5 18.59 32.08 -8.64
C VAL A 5 17.32 31.60 -7.92
N LEU A 6 16.19 32.27 -8.15
CA LEU A 6 14.88 31.86 -7.62
C LEU A 6 14.32 30.63 -8.35
N LEU A 7 14.59 30.50 -9.66
CA LEU A 7 14.19 29.32 -10.44
C LEU A 7 14.99 28.07 -10.07
N SER A 8 16.27 28.20 -9.72
CA SER A 8 17.09 27.05 -9.30
C SER A 8 16.71 26.47 -7.94
N LEU A 9 16.14 27.30 -7.04
CA LEU A 9 15.64 26.85 -5.73
C LEU A 9 14.31 26.08 -5.84
N PHE A 10 13.49 26.41 -6.83
CA PHE A 10 12.21 25.73 -7.03
C PHE A 10 12.39 24.31 -7.58
N VAL A 11 13.33 24.11 -8.52
CA VAL A 11 13.61 22.78 -9.11
C VAL A 11 14.23 21.82 -8.08
N LEU A 12 15.04 22.34 -7.14
CA LEU A 12 15.65 21.51 -6.09
C LEU A 12 14.62 21.03 -5.05
N THR A 13 13.49 21.74 -4.90
CA THR A 13 12.42 21.35 -3.96
C THR A 13 11.52 20.26 -4.55
N CYS A 14 11.38 20.18 -5.88
CA CYS A 14 10.62 19.09 -6.53
C CYS A 14 11.37 17.74 -6.51
N MET A 15 12.69 17.74 -6.30
CA MET A 15 13.50 16.53 -6.13
C MET A 15 13.56 16.08 -4.65
N ALA A 16 13.02 16.87 -3.72
CA ALA A 16 12.96 16.50 -2.32
C ALA A 16 11.86 15.47 -2.11
N GLN A 17 12.29 14.20 -2.07
CA GLN A 17 11.55 13.08 -1.48
C GLN A 17 10.24 12.74 -2.21
N GLN A 18 10.38 11.98 -3.30
CA GLN A 18 9.52 10.80 -3.43
C GLN A 18 9.88 9.87 -2.26
N GLU A 19 9.40 10.20 -1.06
CA GLU A 19 9.28 9.24 0.01
C GLU A 19 8.24 8.26 -0.51
N GLU A 20 8.71 7.14 -1.09
CA GLU A 20 7.83 6.03 -1.39
C GLU A 20 6.97 5.83 -0.14
N PRO A 21 5.64 5.80 -0.26
CA PRO A 21 4.79 5.63 0.90
C PRO A 21 5.28 4.37 1.60
N ASP A 22 5.82 4.52 2.82
CA ASP A 22 6.25 3.38 3.61
C ASP A 22 4.97 2.65 4.06
N ILE A 23 4.47 1.79 3.18
CA ILE A 23 3.29 0.95 3.38
C ILE A 23 3.43 0.14 4.67
N LEU A 24 4.67 -0.15 5.09
CA LEU A 24 4.95 -0.89 6.30
C LEU A 24 4.85 -0.03 7.55
N SER A 25 5.10 1.29 7.46
CA SER A 25 4.81 2.24 8.55
C SER A 25 3.31 2.36 8.84
N ALA A 26 2.46 2.07 7.85
CA ALA A 26 1.02 2.12 8.01
C ALA A 26 0.56 1.18 9.14
N HIS A 27 -0.50 1.61 9.84
CA HIS A 27 -1.06 0.88 10.98
C HIS A 27 -0.06 0.61 12.13
N GLY A 28 0.99 1.44 12.24
CA GLY A 28 1.95 1.38 13.35
C GLY A 28 2.97 0.26 13.20
N GLY A 29 3.42 -0.02 11.97
CA GLY A 29 4.48 -0.99 11.74
C GLY A 29 4.05 -2.44 11.89
N VAL A 30 2.74 -2.74 11.88
CA VAL A 30 2.24 -4.10 12.21
C VAL A 30 2.75 -5.15 11.23
N PHE A 31 2.92 -4.77 9.95
CA PHE A 31 3.38 -5.67 8.91
C PHE A 31 4.89 -5.63 8.68
N ALA A 32 5.62 -4.73 9.33
CA ALA A 32 7.08 -4.60 9.16
C ALA A 32 7.86 -5.84 9.64
N ALA A 33 7.24 -6.72 10.43
CA ALA A 33 7.84 -7.96 10.87
C ALA A 33 7.88 -9.06 9.78
N LEU A 34 7.15 -8.87 8.68
CA LEU A 34 7.15 -9.82 7.56
C LEU A 34 8.30 -9.49 6.59
N ASP A 35 8.86 -10.55 5.99
CA ASP A 35 9.97 -10.53 5.06
C ASP A 35 9.52 -10.14 3.65
N TRP A 36 9.13 -8.87 3.48
CA TRP A 36 8.60 -8.38 2.20
C TRP A 36 9.68 -8.25 1.11
N THR A 37 9.35 -8.68 -0.10
CA THR A 37 10.08 -8.27 -1.30
C THR A 37 9.47 -7.01 -1.91
N ASN A 38 10.22 -6.32 -2.78
CA ASN A 38 9.73 -5.12 -3.46
C ASN A 38 8.50 -5.41 -4.34
N GLU A 39 8.44 -6.58 -4.97
CA GLU A 39 7.29 -7.02 -5.76
C GLU A 39 6.05 -7.20 -4.88
N GLU A 40 6.21 -7.77 -3.69
CA GLU A 40 5.10 -7.97 -2.74
C GLU A 40 4.62 -6.63 -2.17
N LEU A 41 5.52 -5.68 -1.91
CA LEU A 41 5.16 -4.32 -1.49
C LEU A 41 4.41 -3.56 -2.58
N ALA A 42 4.82 -3.71 -3.84
CA ALA A 42 4.12 -3.14 -4.98
C ALA A 42 2.70 -3.70 -5.10
N GLU A 43 2.51 -5.01 -4.89
CA GLU A 43 1.19 -5.65 -4.88
C GLU A 43 0.33 -5.14 -3.71
N VAL A 44 0.88 -5.05 -2.50
CA VAL A 44 0.18 -4.48 -1.34
C VAL A 44 -0.25 -3.03 -1.63
N SER A 45 0.60 -2.23 -2.25
CA SER A 45 0.29 -0.86 -2.68
C SER A 45 -0.88 -0.83 -3.68
N ALA A 46 -0.85 -1.70 -4.68
CA ALA A 46 -1.90 -1.82 -5.69
C ALA A 46 -3.24 -2.24 -5.06
N LEU A 47 -3.23 -3.21 -4.15
CA LEU A 47 -4.44 -3.67 -3.46
C LEU A 47 -5.01 -2.60 -2.52
N HIS A 48 -4.14 -1.79 -1.89
CA HIS A 48 -4.56 -0.67 -1.04
C HIS A 48 -5.19 0.46 -1.87
N SER A 49 -4.58 0.82 -3.01
CA SER A 49 -5.07 1.88 -3.90
C SER A 49 -6.40 1.54 -4.61
N THR A 50 -6.66 0.26 -4.90
CA THR A 50 -7.92 -0.18 -5.54
C THR A 50 -9.06 -0.46 -4.56
N ALA A 51 -8.90 -0.08 -3.28
CA ALA A 51 -9.83 -0.39 -2.19
C ALA A 51 -10.19 -1.89 -2.10
N SER A 52 -9.33 -2.76 -2.61
CA SER A 52 -9.52 -4.22 -2.63
C SER A 52 -9.10 -4.84 -1.29
N HIS A 53 -9.61 -4.29 -0.18
CA HIS A 53 -9.23 -4.65 1.18
C HIS A 53 -9.37 -6.15 1.48
N HIS A 54 -10.35 -6.84 0.90
CA HIS A 54 -10.48 -8.29 1.08
C HIS A 54 -9.30 -9.06 0.48
N LYS A 55 -8.90 -8.72 -0.76
CA LYS A 55 -7.74 -9.33 -1.44
C LYS A 55 -6.45 -9.00 -0.68
N LEU A 56 -6.29 -7.76 -0.21
CA LEU A 56 -5.15 -7.35 0.61
C LEU A 56 -5.03 -8.20 1.89
N MET A 57 -6.14 -8.40 2.60
CA MET A 57 -6.14 -9.17 3.85
C MET A 57 -5.86 -10.65 3.63
N GLN A 58 -6.33 -11.23 2.50
CA GLN A 58 -5.96 -12.58 2.09
C GLN A 58 -4.48 -12.69 1.77
N TYR A 59 -3.93 -11.73 1.02
CA TYR A 59 -2.52 -11.69 0.64
C TYR A 59 -1.60 -11.63 1.86
N ILE A 60 -1.91 -10.76 2.83
CA ILE A 60 -1.15 -10.67 4.08
C ILE A 60 -1.26 -11.96 4.91
N ALA A 61 -2.44 -12.57 4.98
CA ALA A 61 -2.64 -13.83 5.71
C ALA A 61 -1.83 -14.98 5.09
N ASP A 62 -1.77 -15.02 3.75
CA ASP A 62 -0.99 -15.99 3.00
C ASP A 62 0.51 -15.78 3.21
N LYS A 63 1.02 -14.54 3.12
CA LYS A 63 2.41 -14.21 3.47
C LYS A 63 2.75 -14.66 4.89
N LEU A 64 1.93 -14.29 5.87
CA LEU A 64 2.12 -14.68 7.28
C LEU A 64 2.21 -16.20 7.48
N SER A 65 1.44 -16.98 6.71
CA SER A 65 1.44 -18.44 6.81
C SER A 65 2.78 -19.07 6.40
N ARG A 66 3.53 -18.39 5.52
CA ARG A 66 4.81 -18.84 4.96
C ARG A 66 6.02 -18.19 5.63
N SER A 67 5.84 -17.03 6.27
CA SER A 67 6.91 -16.32 6.95
C SER A 67 7.33 -16.99 8.25
N ASP A 68 8.64 -17.11 8.46
CA ASP A 68 9.25 -17.52 9.72
C ASP A 68 9.51 -16.29 10.59
N ILE A 69 8.56 -15.97 11.47
CA ILE A 69 8.61 -14.80 12.36
C ILE A 69 8.29 -15.22 13.79
N ASP A 70 8.71 -14.41 14.75
CA ASP A 70 8.44 -14.68 16.16
C ASP A 70 6.94 -14.71 16.49
N GLU A 71 6.57 -15.53 17.49
CA GLU A 71 5.18 -15.77 17.88
C GLU A 71 4.46 -14.49 18.35
N LYS A 72 5.17 -13.52 18.93
CA LYS A 72 4.58 -12.27 19.40
C LYS A 72 4.18 -11.39 18.20
N SER A 73 5.04 -11.29 17.20
CA SER A 73 4.76 -10.59 15.93
C SER A 73 3.62 -11.25 15.18
N ARG A 74 3.64 -12.59 15.08
CA ARG A 74 2.54 -13.38 14.47
C ARG A 74 1.19 -13.09 15.11
N ARG A 75 1.08 -13.17 16.44
CA ARG A 75 -0.16 -12.86 17.18
C ARG A 75 -0.64 -11.43 16.97
N ARG A 76 0.28 -10.46 16.87
CA ARG A 76 -0.06 -9.06 16.62
C ARG A 76 -0.70 -8.89 15.24
N ILE A 77 -0.12 -9.52 14.22
CA ILE A 77 -0.65 -9.50 12.84
C ILE A 77 -2.00 -10.22 12.79
N GLU A 78 -2.14 -11.41 13.35
CA GLU A 78 -3.42 -12.14 13.38
C GLU A 78 -4.53 -11.35 14.08
N LYS A 79 -4.21 -10.71 15.22
CA LYS A 79 -5.16 -9.86 15.94
C LYS A 79 -5.59 -8.68 15.07
N PHE A 80 -4.65 -8.06 14.36
CA PHE A 80 -4.96 -6.99 13.41
C PHE A 80 -5.88 -7.49 12.30
N LEU A 81 -5.57 -8.64 11.69
CA LEU A 81 -6.38 -9.23 10.62
C LEU A 81 -7.81 -9.54 11.07
N LYS A 82 -7.99 -10.02 12.30
CA LYS A 82 -9.31 -10.26 12.90
C LYS A 82 -10.09 -8.97 13.14
N LEU A 83 -9.44 -7.93 13.66
CA LEU A 83 -10.09 -6.66 14.01
C LEU A 83 -10.44 -5.80 12.78
N LYS A 84 -9.60 -5.85 11.74
CA LYS A 84 -9.76 -5.05 10.53
C LYS A 84 -10.41 -5.83 9.39
N ARG A 85 -10.97 -7.00 9.67
CA ARG A 85 -11.70 -7.77 8.67
C ARG A 85 -12.82 -6.90 8.09
N PRO A 86 -12.83 -6.65 6.77
CA PRO A 86 -13.88 -5.86 6.16
C PRO A 86 -15.24 -6.53 6.42
N PRO A 87 -16.31 -5.76 6.72
CA PRO A 87 -17.67 -6.27 6.76
C PRO A 87 -18.00 -7.08 5.52
N LYS A 88 -18.74 -8.19 5.65
CA LYS A 88 -19.05 -9.11 4.54
C LYS A 88 -19.65 -8.42 3.30
N PHE A 89 -20.38 -7.31 3.47
CA PHE A 89 -20.95 -6.57 2.35
C PHE A 89 -19.91 -5.82 1.49
N LEU A 90 -18.72 -5.54 2.02
CA LEU A 90 -17.63 -4.90 1.26
C LEU A 90 -16.94 -5.85 0.29
N GLU A 91 -17.13 -7.17 0.44
CA GLU A 91 -16.61 -8.16 -0.52
C GLU A 91 -17.25 -7.99 -1.91
N THR A 92 -18.45 -7.43 -1.98
CA THR A 92 -19.22 -7.16 -3.21
C THR A 92 -19.46 -5.67 -3.49
N PHE A 93 -18.90 -4.77 -2.69
CA PHE A 93 -19.21 -3.33 -2.75
C PHE A 93 -18.69 -2.64 -4.01
N LEU A 94 -17.53 -3.04 -4.52
CA LEU A 94 -17.06 -2.63 -5.84
C LEU A 94 -17.23 -3.79 -6.80
N SER A 95 -18.00 -3.58 -7.86
CA SER A 95 -18.05 -4.55 -8.95
C SER A 95 -16.69 -4.60 -9.66
N GLU A 96 -16.40 -5.70 -10.36
CA GLU A 96 -15.18 -5.79 -11.20
C GLU A 96 -15.10 -4.66 -12.24
N ALA A 97 -16.26 -4.12 -12.68
CA ALA A 97 -16.31 -2.96 -13.56
C ALA A 97 -15.87 -1.66 -12.85
N ASP A 98 -16.26 -1.47 -11.58
CA ASP A 98 -15.83 -0.32 -10.78
C ASP A 98 -14.34 -0.39 -10.47
N ARG A 99 -13.82 -1.59 -10.21
CA ARG A 99 -12.38 -1.85 -10.05
C ARG A 99 -11.60 -1.47 -11.31
N LYS A 100 -12.07 -1.92 -12.47
CA LYS A 100 -11.43 -1.64 -13.76
C LYS A 100 -11.40 -0.14 -14.08
N LYS A 101 -12.47 0.60 -13.75
CA LYS A 101 -12.50 2.06 -13.88
C LYS A 101 -11.45 2.75 -13.02
N VAL A 102 -11.23 2.27 -11.79
CA VAL A 102 -10.18 2.82 -10.91
C VAL A 102 -8.78 2.53 -11.47
N GLU A 103 -8.55 1.33 -12.02
CA GLU A 103 -7.30 0.96 -12.68
C GLU A 103 -7.01 1.78 -13.95
N GLU A 104 -8.04 2.00 -14.78
CA GLU A 104 -7.95 2.82 -16.00
C GLU A 104 -7.61 4.28 -15.67
N ASN A 105 -8.26 4.87 -14.65
CA ASN A 105 -7.96 6.24 -14.22
C ASN A 105 -6.52 6.41 -13.71
N ARG A 106 -5.98 5.40 -13.00
CA ARG A 106 -4.58 5.42 -12.53
C ARG A 106 -3.57 5.38 -13.68
N SER A 107 -3.87 4.63 -14.74
CA SER A 107 -2.99 4.51 -15.92
C SER A 107 -2.88 5.82 -16.70
N ILE A 108 -3.92 6.66 -16.61
CA ILE A 108 -3.97 7.99 -17.23
C ILE A 108 -3.15 9.01 -16.41
N GLU A 109 -3.20 8.95 -15.08
CA GLU A 109 -2.45 9.89 -14.21
C GLU A 109 -0.94 9.59 -14.13
N GLY A 110 -0.51 8.35 -14.37
CA GLY A 110 0.91 7.97 -14.41
C GLY A 110 1.63 8.22 -15.74
N SER A 111 0.95 8.76 -16.76
CA SER A 111 1.51 9.04 -18.10
C SER A 111 1.76 10.53 -18.38
N ILE A 112 1.80 11.38 -17.35
CA ILE A 112 2.05 12.84 -17.47
C ILE A 112 3.44 13.16 -16.91
#